data_AF-F8FIF2-F1
#
_entry.id   AF-F8FIF2-F1
#
_cell.length_a   1.000
_cell.length_b   1.000
_cell.length_c   1.000
_cell.angle_alpha   90.00
_cell.angle_beta   90.00
_cell.angle_gamma   90.00
#
_symmetry.space_group_name_H-M   'P 1'
#
loop_
_entity.id
_entity.type
_entity.pdbx_description
1 polymer ?
#
loop_
_entity_poly.entity_id
_entity_poly.type
_entity_poly.pdbx_seq_one_letter_code
_entity_poly.pdbx_strand_id
1 'polypeptide(L)'
;MSAAKANGTVKERAELALNDEFLRKAVKFTTERLRLGKKNASADHGNWDEWRERGRQIRLHTIAHLDYYLNLFADNARANGVHVHFADTGEEAVKIALQIAENKSAKSVVKSKSMVTEELHLNHALEGIGVEAVETDLGEYIIQLAGETPSHIIIPAIHKNRHQIAELLSKEAGETLPPDTSILAGFVRKKLREKFLEADIGMTGCNFAIAETGSMVLFENEGNARMVSTVPKTQITLMGMERIIPSWTDLEVMATLLPRSATGQKLTVYMSGITGPRRSKDADGPEEMHIIIVDNGRSLQLGDPEFQELLNCIRCGACLNACPVYRHIGGHAYGGTYSGPIGAVLTPALKKNVAEWDDIANASSLCGACYEACPVKIPLHDMLVSLRRRKVEAGHDNRMETIGMKGFAALAGDSLRMKTALKLGKLGQKLVARDGGIRIKIGPLKGWNTYRVTPTLPKQSFREQWGTLEAEIRSGLQEMDPAVKSRMEAIVKQRGKGGHGHG
;
A
#
# COMPACT_ATOMS: atom_id res chain seq x y z
N MET A 1 16.97 4.33 8.22
CA MET A 1 17.79 3.23 8.78
C MET A 1 18.87 2.92 7.77
N SER A 2 20.16 2.88 8.14
CA SER A 2 21.20 2.41 7.21
C SER A 2 20.94 0.95 6.81
N ALA A 3 21.43 0.54 5.64
CA ALA A 3 21.33 -0.84 5.15
C ALA A 3 21.74 -1.90 6.21
N ALA A 4 22.68 -1.57 7.10
CA ALA A 4 23.12 -2.45 8.19
C ALA A 4 22.03 -2.74 9.27
N LYS A 5 21.01 -1.89 9.42
CA LYS A 5 19.87 -2.10 10.35
C LYS A 5 18.67 -2.80 9.71
N ALA A 6 18.75 -3.16 8.42
CA ALA A 6 17.66 -3.80 7.68
C ALA A 6 17.55 -5.33 7.93
N ASN A 7 18.62 -5.97 8.39
CA ASN A 7 18.76 -7.44 8.47
C ASN A 7 18.07 -8.12 9.69
N GLY A 8 17.18 -7.42 10.40
CA GLY A 8 16.41 -8.01 11.50
C GLY A 8 15.11 -8.69 11.04
N THR A 9 14.46 -9.43 11.91
CA THR A 9 13.06 -9.89 11.71
C THR A 9 12.10 -8.70 11.67
N VAL A 10 10.88 -8.91 11.15
CA VAL A 10 9.83 -7.87 11.17
C VAL A 10 9.60 -7.35 12.60
N LYS A 11 9.66 -8.25 13.59
CA LYS A 11 9.47 -7.92 15.00
C LYS A 11 10.57 -7.02 15.55
N GLU A 12 11.83 -7.34 15.29
CA GLU A 12 12.97 -6.53 15.74
C GLU A 12 12.94 -5.13 15.13
N ARG A 13 12.65 -5.02 13.82
CA ARG A 13 12.50 -3.71 13.18
C ARG A 13 11.31 -2.93 13.73
N ALA A 14 10.20 -3.61 14.03
CA ALA A 14 9.04 -2.98 14.67
C ALA A 14 9.36 -2.49 16.09
N GLU A 15 10.11 -3.25 16.88
CA GLU A 15 10.55 -2.83 18.23
C GLU A 15 11.45 -1.58 18.15
N LEU A 16 12.39 -1.53 17.21
CA LEU A 16 13.21 -0.33 16.98
C LEU A 16 12.34 0.88 16.61
N ALA A 17 11.39 0.71 15.69
CA ALA A 17 10.50 1.79 15.27
C ALA A 17 9.56 2.26 16.40
N LEU A 18 9.07 1.35 17.25
CA LEU A 18 8.18 1.68 18.36
C LEU A 18 8.88 2.51 19.45
N ASN A 19 10.19 2.34 19.60
CA ASN A 19 11.05 3.09 20.52
C ASN A 19 11.55 4.42 19.94
N ASP A 20 11.31 4.70 18.66
CA ASP A 20 11.61 5.98 18.02
C ASP A 20 10.38 6.91 18.08
N GLU A 21 10.33 7.74 19.12
CA GLU A 21 9.22 8.68 19.33
C GLU A 21 9.12 9.71 18.19
N PHE A 22 10.26 10.12 17.62
CA PHE A 22 10.30 11.11 16.56
C PHE A 22 9.70 10.54 15.27
N LEU A 23 10.14 9.35 14.83
CA LEU A 23 9.57 8.61 13.71
C LEU A 23 8.06 8.49 13.85
N ARG A 24 7.59 8.04 15.02
CA ARG A 24 6.16 7.84 15.29
C ARG A 24 5.35 9.13 15.15
N LYS A 25 5.86 10.25 15.67
CA LYS A 25 5.20 11.56 15.54
C LYS A 25 5.18 12.03 14.08
N ALA A 26 6.30 11.91 13.36
CA ALA A 26 6.43 12.35 11.98
C ALA A 26 5.51 11.57 11.02
N VAL A 27 5.52 10.22 11.13
CA VAL A 27 4.66 9.34 10.33
C VAL A 27 3.18 9.59 10.66
N LYS A 28 2.81 9.65 11.95
CA LYS A 28 1.42 9.90 12.36
C LYS A 28 0.91 11.24 11.84
N PHE A 29 1.69 12.31 11.99
CA PHE A 29 1.31 13.65 11.54
C PHE A 29 1.02 13.68 10.04
N THR A 30 1.97 13.16 9.24
CA THR A 30 1.87 13.19 7.78
C THR A 30 0.74 12.31 7.27
N THR A 31 0.61 11.08 7.79
CA THR A 31 -0.46 10.15 7.38
C THR A 31 -1.86 10.67 7.75
N GLU A 32 -2.03 11.30 8.91
CA GLU A 32 -3.31 11.93 9.28
C GLU A 32 -3.67 13.09 8.34
N ARG A 33 -2.70 13.93 7.97
CA ARG A 33 -2.93 15.00 7.00
C ARG A 33 -3.41 14.45 5.65
N LEU A 34 -2.75 13.41 5.13
CA LEU A 34 -3.13 12.77 3.86
C LEU A 34 -4.51 12.10 3.96
N ARG A 35 -4.79 11.41 5.07
CA ARG A 35 -6.08 10.74 5.31
C ARG A 35 -7.23 11.74 5.38
N LEU A 36 -7.05 12.86 6.07
CA LEU A 36 -8.03 13.95 6.14
C LEU A 36 -8.20 14.65 4.79
N GLY A 37 -7.09 14.93 4.10
CA GLY A 37 -7.12 15.50 2.74
C GLY A 37 -7.93 14.64 1.78
N LYS A 38 -7.70 13.33 1.76
CA LYS A 38 -8.51 12.37 1.01
C LYS A 38 -9.98 12.44 1.40
N LYS A 39 -10.29 12.39 2.71
CA LYS A 39 -11.68 12.41 3.20
C LYS A 39 -12.43 13.63 2.70
N ASN A 40 -11.82 14.81 2.82
CA ASN A 40 -12.41 16.06 2.37
C ASN A 40 -12.57 16.07 0.84
N ALA A 41 -11.52 15.73 0.09
CA ALA A 41 -11.57 15.71 -1.36
C ALA A 41 -12.60 14.71 -1.93
N SER A 42 -12.78 13.56 -1.27
CA SER A 42 -13.83 12.60 -1.63
C SER A 42 -15.24 13.09 -1.31
N ALA A 43 -15.41 13.81 -0.19
CA ALA A 43 -16.70 14.38 0.19
C ALA A 43 -17.09 15.52 -0.75
N ASP A 44 -16.16 16.42 -1.05
CA ASP A 44 -16.35 17.57 -1.95
C ASP A 44 -16.68 17.14 -3.38
N HIS A 45 -16.15 15.99 -3.83
CA HIS A 45 -16.43 15.49 -5.17
C HIS A 45 -17.83 14.87 -5.30
N GLY A 46 -18.37 14.31 -4.22
CA GLY A 46 -19.62 13.55 -4.25
C GLY A 46 -19.47 12.18 -4.91
N ASN A 47 -20.48 11.32 -4.73
CA ASN A 47 -20.62 10.00 -5.36
C ASN A 47 -19.34 9.14 -5.33
N TRP A 48 -18.54 9.28 -4.27
CA TRP A 48 -17.19 8.74 -4.25
C TRP A 48 -17.15 7.22 -4.42
N ASP A 49 -18.12 6.51 -3.85
CA ASP A 49 -18.20 5.05 -3.99
C ASP A 49 -18.57 4.57 -5.40
N GLU A 50 -19.29 5.38 -6.17
CA GLU A 50 -19.58 5.12 -7.59
C GLU A 50 -18.32 5.30 -8.44
N TRP A 51 -17.55 6.38 -8.20
CA TRP A 51 -16.25 6.59 -8.83
C TRP A 51 -15.28 5.45 -8.49
N ARG A 52 -15.25 5.01 -7.24
CA ARG A 52 -14.46 3.85 -6.82
C ARG A 52 -14.88 2.58 -7.52
N GLU A 53 -16.18 2.36 -7.69
CA GLU A 53 -16.69 1.21 -8.41
C GLU A 53 -16.30 1.27 -9.89
N ARG A 54 -16.48 2.43 -10.56
CA ARG A 54 -16.04 2.61 -11.94
C ARG A 54 -14.55 2.36 -12.10
N GLY A 55 -13.72 2.90 -11.20
CA GLY A 55 -12.29 2.64 -11.18
C GLY A 55 -11.97 1.15 -11.01
N ARG A 56 -12.63 0.47 -10.07
CA ARG A 56 -12.49 -0.97 -9.88
C ARG A 56 -12.86 -1.75 -11.15
N GLN A 57 -13.99 -1.44 -11.79
CA GLN A 57 -14.44 -2.13 -13.00
C GLN A 57 -13.47 -1.95 -14.17
N ILE A 58 -12.93 -0.74 -14.38
CA ILE A 58 -11.88 -0.50 -15.38
C ILE A 58 -10.68 -1.40 -15.11
N ARG A 59 -10.19 -1.42 -13.87
CA ARG A 59 -9.01 -2.22 -13.51
C ARG A 59 -9.28 -3.71 -13.67
N LEU A 60 -10.41 -4.23 -13.17
CA LEU A 60 -10.81 -5.63 -13.31
C LEU A 60 -10.87 -6.05 -14.78
N HIS A 61 -11.56 -5.27 -15.61
CA HIS A 61 -11.63 -5.50 -17.05
C HIS A 61 -10.24 -5.53 -17.68
N THR A 62 -9.41 -4.54 -17.36
CA THR A 62 -8.06 -4.45 -17.93
C THR A 62 -7.20 -5.65 -17.55
N ILE A 63 -7.23 -6.07 -16.28
CA ILE A 63 -6.44 -7.21 -15.80
C ILE A 63 -6.95 -8.55 -16.36
N ALA A 64 -8.27 -8.69 -16.56
CA ALA A 64 -8.84 -9.88 -17.20
C ALA A 64 -8.47 -10.01 -18.69
N HIS A 65 -8.12 -8.91 -19.34
CA HIS A 65 -7.73 -8.83 -20.76
C HIS A 65 -6.32 -8.27 -20.94
N LEU A 66 -5.43 -8.57 -19.98
CA LEU A 66 -4.13 -7.91 -19.87
C LEU A 66 -3.22 -8.21 -21.07
N ASP A 67 -3.25 -9.43 -21.57
CA ASP A 67 -2.55 -9.87 -22.78
C ASP A 67 -2.95 -9.05 -24.01
N TYR A 68 -4.25 -8.84 -24.23
CA TYR A 68 -4.77 -8.02 -25.32
C TYR A 68 -4.29 -6.58 -25.19
N TYR A 69 -4.43 -5.97 -24.01
CA TYR A 69 -4.05 -4.57 -23.83
C TYR A 69 -2.54 -4.34 -23.89
N LEU A 70 -1.73 -5.28 -23.40
CA LEU A 70 -0.27 -5.20 -23.53
C LEU A 70 0.18 -5.26 -25.00
N ASN A 71 -0.43 -6.14 -25.81
CA ASN A 71 -0.15 -6.20 -27.24
C ASN A 71 -0.58 -4.91 -27.94
N LEU A 72 -1.82 -4.45 -27.70
CA LEU A 72 -2.32 -3.20 -28.27
C LEU A 72 -1.43 -2.00 -27.92
N PHE A 73 -1.01 -1.90 -26.66
CA PHE A 73 -0.08 -0.87 -26.21
C PHE A 73 1.27 -0.97 -26.92
N ALA A 74 1.86 -2.17 -26.98
CA ALA A 74 3.17 -2.37 -27.58
C ALA A 74 3.16 -2.03 -29.07
N ASP A 75 2.12 -2.44 -29.80
CA ASP A 75 1.96 -2.15 -31.22
C ASP A 75 1.81 -0.65 -31.47
N ASN A 76 0.94 0.02 -30.70
CA ASN A 76 0.76 1.47 -30.82
C ASN A 76 2.01 2.25 -30.40
N ALA A 77 2.70 1.84 -29.34
CA ALA A 77 3.94 2.48 -28.90
C ALA A 77 5.05 2.33 -29.95
N ARG A 78 5.21 1.13 -30.54
CA ARG A 78 6.14 0.89 -31.65
C ARG A 78 5.78 1.70 -32.89
N ALA A 79 4.50 1.82 -33.22
CA ALA A 79 4.03 2.66 -34.32
C ALA A 79 4.36 4.15 -34.09
N ASN A 80 4.44 4.59 -32.83
CA ASN A 80 4.91 5.92 -32.45
C ASN A 80 6.44 6.06 -32.37
N GLY A 81 7.21 5.04 -32.76
CA GLY A 81 8.67 5.08 -32.77
C GLY A 81 9.33 4.70 -31.43
N VAL A 82 8.60 4.08 -30.50
CA VAL A 82 9.14 3.60 -29.23
C VAL A 82 9.74 2.21 -29.36
N HIS A 83 10.89 1.98 -28.74
CA HIS A 83 11.46 0.64 -28.54
C HIS A 83 10.81 -0.03 -27.32
N VAL A 84 9.90 -0.98 -27.55
CA VAL A 84 9.21 -1.71 -26.47
C VAL A 84 9.89 -3.05 -26.18
N HIS A 85 10.29 -3.24 -24.94
CA HIS A 85 10.94 -4.42 -24.39
C HIS A 85 10.03 -5.08 -23.35
N PHE A 86 10.01 -6.42 -23.35
CA PHE A 86 9.35 -7.20 -22.32
C PHE A 86 10.43 -7.92 -21.50
N ALA A 87 10.30 -7.87 -20.18
CA ALA A 87 11.19 -8.56 -19.26
C ALA A 87 10.36 -9.46 -18.34
N ASP A 88 10.66 -10.77 -18.37
CA ASP A 88 10.01 -11.77 -17.53
C ASP A 88 10.45 -11.60 -16.06
N THR A 89 11.74 -11.32 -15.86
CA THR A 89 12.32 -11.16 -14.52
C THR A 89 12.91 -9.77 -14.28
N GLY A 90 13.15 -9.45 -13.02
CA GLY A 90 13.84 -8.22 -12.64
C GLY A 90 15.27 -8.14 -13.20
N GLU A 91 15.99 -9.25 -13.23
CA GLU A 91 17.36 -9.33 -13.77
C GLU A 91 17.38 -9.04 -15.27
N GLU A 92 16.40 -9.52 -16.02
CA GLU A 92 16.26 -9.22 -17.44
C GLU A 92 15.97 -7.73 -17.67
N ALA A 93 15.07 -7.14 -16.88
CA ALA A 93 14.77 -5.71 -16.95
C ALA A 93 16.01 -4.84 -16.67
N VAL A 94 16.80 -5.21 -15.65
CA VAL A 94 18.08 -4.55 -15.33
C VAL A 94 19.05 -4.70 -16.50
N LYS A 95 19.23 -5.92 -17.03
CA LYS A 95 20.14 -6.18 -18.16
C LYS A 95 19.79 -5.32 -19.37
N ILE A 96 18.50 -5.20 -19.72
CA ILE A 96 18.05 -4.36 -20.84
C ILE A 96 18.42 -2.88 -20.59
N ALA A 97 18.14 -2.37 -19.39
CA ALA A 97 18.44 -0.98 -19.03
C ALA A 97 19.96 -0.70 -19.09
N LEU A 98 20.79 -1.60 -18.57
CA LEU A 98 22.25 -1.49 -18.62
C LEU A 98 22.77 -1.53 -20.06
N GLN A 99 22.26 -2.44 -20.90
CA GLN A 99 22.65 -2.52 -22.30
C GLN A 99 22.33 -1.22 -23.07
N ILE A 100 21.18 -0.60 -22.79
CA ILE A 100 20.84 0.71 -23.38
C ILE A 100 21.84 1.77 -22.91
N ALA A 101 22.17 1.81 -21.62
CA ALA A 101 23.16 2.74 -21.07
C ALA A 101 24.56 2.59 -21.69
N GLU A 102 25.03 1.35 -21.84
CA GLU A 102 26.31 1.03 -22.49
C GLU A 102 26.31 1.40 -23.98
N ASN A 103 25.23 1.10 -24.70
CA ASN A 103 25.09 1.45 -26.12
C ASN A 103 25.11 2.97 -26.34
N LYS A 104 24.62 3.74 -25.37
CA LYS A 104 24.69 5.21 -25.36
C LYS A 104 26.02 5.74 -24.82
N SER A 105 26.92 4.87 -24.37
CA SER A 105 28.15 5.25 -23.68
C SER A 105 27.89 6.25 -22.55
N ALA A 106 26.74 6.08 -21.88
CA ALA A 106 26.26 7.02 -20.87
C ALA A 106 27.24 7.10 -19.71
N LYS A 107 27.38 8.30 -19.15
CA LYS A 107 28.11 8.56 -17.90
C LYS A 107 27.15 8.89 -16.78
N SER A 108 25.98 9.43 -17.11
CA SER A 108 24.99 9.83 -16.11
C SER A 108 23.55 9.58 -16.55
N VAL A 109 22.73 9.28 -15.55
CA VAL A 109 21.29 9.04 -15.65
C VAL A 109 20.59 9.91 -14.63
N VAL A 110 19.57 10.66 -15.06
CA VAL A 110 18.63 11.33 -14.15
C VAL A 110 17.33 10.54 -14.07
N LYS A 111 16.82 10.34 -12.87
CA LYS A 111 15.67 9.47 -12.62
C LYS A 111 14.55 10.23 -11.93
N SER A 112 13.35 10.12 -12.47
CA SER A 112 12.15 10.44 -11.70
C SER A 112 11.82 9.26 -10.78
N LYS A 113 11.12 9.53 -9.69
CA LYS A 113 10.65 8.51 -8.77
C LYS A 113 9.93 7.35 -9.47
N SER A 114 10.40 6.12 -9.22
CA SER A 114 9.74 4.90 -9.70
C SER A 114 9.93 3.74 -8.73
N MET A 115 8.81 3.19 -8.25
CA MET A 115 8.82 2.00 -7.41
C MET A 115 9.41 0.78 -8.13
N VAL A 116 9.27 0.70 -9.46
CA VAL A 116 9.82 -0.41 -10.25
C VAL A 116 11.35 -0.30 -10.29
N THR A 117 11.91 0.89 -10.47
CA THR A 117 13.38 1.02 -10.45
C THR A 117 13.98 0.74 -9.07
N GLU A 118 13.24 1.05 -8.00
CA GLU A 118 13.62 0.73 -6.63
C GLU A 118 13.50 -0.78 -6.34
N GLU A 119 12.46 -1.44 -6.86
CA GLU A 119 12.27 -2.91 -6.80
C GLU A 119 13.44 -3.65 -7.46
N LEU A 120 13.99 -3.08 -8.53
CA LEU A 120 15.08 -3.64 -9.32
C LEU A 120 16.48 -3.22 -8.83
N HIS A 121 16.57 -2.38 -7.79
CA HIS A 121 17.83 -1.80 -7.31
C HIS A 121 18.67 -1.16 -8.44
N LEU A 122 18.00 -0.49 -9.39
CA LEU A 122 18.60 -0.07 -10.65
C LEU A 122 19.73 0.95 -10.47
N ASN A 123 19.69 1.77 -9.42
CA ASN A 123 20.77 2.75 -9.14
C ASN A 123 22.09 2.03 -8.88
N HIS A 124 22.07 0.99 -8.03
CA HIS A 124 23.27 0.19 -7.76
C HIS A 124 23.75 -0.60 -8.98
N ALA A 125 22.83 -1.08 -9.82
CA ALA A 125 23.20 -1.76 -11.06
C ALA A 125 23.91 -0.81 -12.05
N LEU A 126 23.43 0.42 -12.19
CA LEU A 126 24.05 1.46 -13.02
C LEU A 126 25.41 1.90 -12.47
N GLU A 127 25.53 2.09 -11.16
CA GLU A 127 26.80 2.37 -10.47
C GLU A 127 27.84 1.27 -10.76
N GLY A 128 27.41 0.01 -10.82
CA GLY A 128 28.26 -1.15 -11.11
C GLY A 128 28.94 -1.12 -12.48
N ILE A 129 28.38 -0.39 -13.45
CA ILE A 129 28.99 -0.14 -14.78
C ILE A 129 29.58 1.27 -14.90
N GLY A 130 29.70 2.00 -13.80
CA GLY A 130 30.28 3.35 -13.75
C GLY A 130 29.36 4.46 -14.26
N VAL A 131 28.04 4.23 -14.29
CA VAL A 131 27.04 5.24 -14.65
C VAL A 131 26.46 5.87 -13.39
N GLU A 132 26.60 7.19 -13.22
CA GLU A 132 26.03 7.92 -12.09
C GLU A 132 24.50 7.99 -12.24
N ALA A 133 23.75 7.45 -11.28
CA ALA A 133 22.29 7.57 -11.24
C ALA A 133 21.87 8.61 -10.21
N VAL A 134 21.15 9.67 -10.62
CA VAL A 134 20.71 10.75 -9.74
C VAL A 134 19.19 10.77 -9.65
N GLU A 135 18.64 10.63 -8.43
CA GLU A 135 17.21 10.82 -8.18
C GLU A 135 16.84 12.30 -8.22
N THR A 136 15.70 12.60 -8.83
CA THR A 136 15.30 13.99 -9.13
C THR A 136 14.04 14.43 -8.40
N ASP A 137 13.35 13.50 -7.74
CA ASP A 137 12.30 13.81 -6.76
C ASP A 137 12.99 14.27 -5.48
N LEU A 138 12.56 15.39 -4.91
CA LEU A 138 13.20 15.96 -3.72
C LEU A 138 13.28 14.94 -2.57
N GLY A 139 12.21 14.17 -2.36
CA GLY A 139 12.15 13.15 -1.35
C GLY A 139 13.13 12.01 -1.60
N GLU A 140 13.16 11.49 -2.84
CA GLU A 140 14.10 10.42 -3.21
C GLU A 140 15.56 10.90 -3.18
N TYR A 141 15.85 12.12 -3.64
CA TYR A 141 17.19 12.69 -3.59
C TYR A 141 17.72 12.81 -2.15
N ILE A 142 16.88 13.27 -1.22
CA ILE A 142 17.23 13.32 0.22
C ILE A 142 17.56 11.91 0.76
N ILE A 143 16.80 10.90 0.31
CA ILE A 143 16.98 9.51 0.75
C ILE A 143 18.24 8.89 0.13
N GLN A 144 18.52 9.20 -1.14
CA GLN A 144 19.75 8.82 -1.83
C GLN A 144 20.98 9.40 -1.11
N LEU A 145 21.00 10.71 -0.82
CA LEU A 145 22.08 11.34 -0.05
C LEU A 145 22.25 10.74 1.35
N ALA A 146 21.15 10.26 1.96
CA ALA A 146 21.20 9.63 3.26
C ALA A 146 21.66 8.17 3.23
N GLY A 147 21.76 7.53 2.05
CA GLY A 147 22.02 6.09 1.91
C GLY A 147 20.94 5.24 2.57
N GLU A 148 19.67 5.66 2.46
CA GLU A 148 18.52 4.97 3.04
C GLU A 148 17.57 4.47 1.94
N THR A 149 16.60 3.62 2.31
CA THR A 149 15.48 3.26 1.43
C THR A 149 14.27 4.17 1.67
N PRO A 150 13.34 4.30 0.69
CA PRO A 150 12.13 5.08 0.87
C PRO A 150 11.20 4.45 1.93
N SER A 151 10.60 5.28 2.79
CA SER A 151 9.67 4.81 3.83
C SER A 151 8.20 4.90 3.42
N HIS A 152 7.86 5.70 2.40
CA HIS A 152 6.48 5.83 1.89
C HIS A 152 6.44 5.98 0.38
N ILE A 153 5.47 5.32 -0.27
CA ILE A 153 5.30 5.28 -1.73
C ILE A 153 5.15 6.67 -2.36
N ILE A 154 4.63 7.67 -1.64
CA ILE A 154 4.48 9.06 -2.15
C ILE A 154 5.43 10.04 -1.47
N ILE A 155 5.88 9.77 -0.23
CA ILE A 155 6.64 10.73 0.58
C ILE A 155 7.88 10.01 1.13
N PRO A 156 8.91 9.77 0.31
CA PRO A 156 10.02 8.86 0.62
C PRO A 156 10.67 9.14 1.98
N ALA A 157 10.88 10.43 2.27
CA ALA A 157 11.51 10.94 3.48
C ALA A 157 10.52 11.27 4.62
N ILE A 158 9.35 10.62 4.70
CA ILE A 158 8.34 10.85 5.76
C ILE A 158 8.90 10.73 7.20
N HIS A 159 9.98 9.98 7.37
CA HIS A 159 10.66 9.74 8.65
C HIS A 159 11.74 10.79 8.98
N LYS A 160 11.96 11.81 8.14
CA LYS A 160 12.94 12.88 8.40
C LYS A 160 12.24 14.22 8.67
N ASN A 161 12.79 15.02 9.58
CA ASN A 161 12.38 16.42 9.74
C ASN A 161 13.29 17.36 8.93
N ARG A 162 12.84 18.61 8.81
CA ARG A 162 13.58 19.70 8.15
C ARG A 162 14.99 19.96 8.70
N HIS A 163 15.25 19.70 9.99
CA HIS A 163 16.57 19.91 10.58
C HIS A 163 17.57 18.83 10.14
N GLN A 164 17.13 17.57 10.12
CA GLN A 164 17.93 16.45 9.59
C GLN A 164 18.17 16.62 8.08
N ILE A 165 17.17 17.10 7.34
CA ILE A 165 17.31 17.41 5.91
C ILE A 165 18.32 18.56 5.70
N ALA A 166 18.24 19.61 6.51
CA ALA A 166 19.19 20.72 6.45
C ALA A 166 20.63 20.27 6.72
N GLU A 167 20.84 19.40 7.70
CA GLU A 167 22.17 18.85 7.98
C GLU A 167 22.72 18.06 6.79
N LEU A 168 21.91 17.20 6.17
CA LEU A 168 22.29 16.43 4.98
C LEU A 168 22.65 17.34 3.80
N LEU A 169 21.77 18.31 3.50
CA LEU A 169 21.98 19.23 2.38
C LEU A 169 23.13 20.21 2.64
N SER A 170 23.40 20.57 3.90
CA SER A 170 24.55 21.41 4.25
C SER A 170 25.88 20.70 3.98
N LYS A 171 25.95 19.39 4.26
CA LYS A 171 27.13 18.57 3.95
C LYS A 171 27.36 18.51 2.44
N GLU A 172 26.30 18.31 1.67
CA GLU A 172 26.36 18.29 0.20
C GLU A 172 26.70 19.68 -0.39
N ALA A 173 26.20 20.76 0.21
CA ALA A 173 26.48 22.13 -0.22
C ALA A 173 27.90 22.60 0.11
N GLY A 174 28.55 21.99 1.12
CA GLY A 174 29.79 22.49 1.70
C GLY A 174 29.61 23.77 2.54
N GLU A 175 28.37 24.17 2.83
CA GLU A 175 28.01 25.35 3.63
C GLU A 175 26.79 25.06 4.51
N THR A 176 26.60 25.86 5.58
CA THR A 176 25.45 25.66 6.47
C THR A 176 24.18 26.25 5.88
N LEU A 177 23.22 25.39 5.56
CA LEU A 177 21.88 25.78 5.13
C LEU A 177 20.91 25.84 6.32
N PRO A 178 20.10 26.91 6.45
CA PRO A 178 19.09 26.98 7.48
C PRO A 178 17.99 25.92 7.27
N PRO A 179 17.35 25.42 8.34
CA PRO A 179 16.27 24.44 8.28
C PRO A 179 14.94 25.05 7.84
N ASP A 180 14.95 25.78 6.73
CA ASP A 180 13.80 26.37 6.06
C ASP A 180 13.49 25.61 4.77
N THR A 181 12.23 25.19 4.61
CA THR A 181 11.84 24.33 3.48
C THR A 181 12.03 24.99 2.12
N SER A 182 11.84 26.31 2.03
CA SER A 182 11.96 27.04 0.76
C SER A 182 13.43 27.16 0.34
N ILE A 183 14.31 27.41 1.31
CA ILE A 183 15.76 27.48 1.08
C ILE A 183 16.30 26.10 0.68
N LEU A 184 15.96 25.05 1.43
CA LEU A 184 16.42 23.69 1.15
C LEU A 184 15.94 23.19 -0.22
N ALA A 185 14.65 23.40 -0.55
CA ALA A 185 14.13 23.07 -1.87
C ALA A 185 14.78 23.91 -2.99
N GLY A 186 15.05 25.19 -2.73
CA GLY A 186 15.75 26.07 -3.65
C GLY A 186 17.16 25.59 -3.99
N PHE A 187 17.92 25.14 -2.98
CA PHE A 187 19.25 24.55 -3.15
C PHE A 187 19.19 23.29 -4.03
N VAL A 188 18.33 22.33 -3.66
CA VAL A 188 18.19 21.07 -4.42
C VAL A 188 17.75 21.34 -5.86
N ARG A 189 16.80 22.27 -6.07
CA ARG A 189 16.36 22.65 -7.40
C ARG A 189 17.49 23.22 -8.26
N LYS A 190 18.38 24.04 -7.68
CA LYS A 190 19.55 24.58 -8.40
C LYS A 190 20.50 23.44 -8.80
N LYS A 191 20.83 22.57 -7.85
CA LYS A 191 21.73 21.42 -8.07
C LYS A 191 21.19 20.44 -9.12
N LEU A 192 19.92 20.05 -9.01
CA LEU A 192 19.30 19.11 -9.95
C LEU A 192 19.16 19.71 -11.37
N ARG A 193 19.05 21.04 -11.49
CA ARG A 193 18.97 21.70 -12.81
C ARG A 193 20.22 21.47 -13.66
N GLU A 194 21.39 21.53 -13.04
CA GLU A 194 22.66 21.21 -13.71
C GLU A 194 22.65 19.75 -14.17
N LYS A 195 22.27 18.82 -13.27
CA LYS A 195 22.17 17.39 -13.59
C LYS A 195 21.19 17.07 -14.72
N PHE A 196 20.03 17.72 -14.80
CA PHE A 196 19.10 17.50 -15.93
C PHE A 196 19.71 17.85 -17.29
N LEU A 197 20.53 18.89 -17.37
CA LEU A 197 21.12 19.38 -18.61
C LEU A 197 22.33 18.54 -19.05
N GLU A 198 23.04 17.94 -18.10
CA GLU A 198 24.22 17.12 -18.32
C GLU A 198 23.90 15.64 -18.58
N ALA A 199 22.70 15.18 -18.19
CA ALA A 199 22.35 13.77 -18.23
C ALA A 199 22.24 13.19 -19.64
N ASP A 200 22.82 12.00 -19.83
CA ASP A 200 22.76 11.28 -21.10
C ASP A 200 21.40 10.58 -21.28
N ILE A 201 20.84 10.08 -20.18
CA ILE A 201 19.61 9.29 -20.14
C ILE A 201 18.67 9.81 -19.06
N GLY A 202 17.40 9.95 -19.43
CA GLY A 202 16.31 10.18 -18.48
C GLY A 202 15.54 8.90 -18.22
N MET A 203 15.35 8.52 -16.95
CA MET A 203 14.53 7.35 -16.59
C MET A 203 13.28 7.72 -15.82
N THR A 204 12.14 7.19 -16.22
CA THR A 204 10.87 7.39 -15.51
C THR A 204 10.18 6.09 -15.12
N GLY A 205 9.27 6.21 -14.16
CA GLY A 205 8.23 5.20 -13.96
C GLY A 205 7.05 5.42 -14.91
N CYS A 206 5.92 4.78 -14.61
CA CYS A 206 4.66 4.99 -15.30
C CYS A 206 3.48 4.93 -14.31
N ASN A 207 2.66 5.99 -14.26
CA ASN A 207 1.43 5.93 -13.49
C ASN A 207 0.38 5.11 -14.23
N PHE A 208 0.15 5.42 -15.51
CA PHE A 208 -0.74 4.68 -16.40
C PHE A 208 -0.19 4.66 -17.83
N ALA A 209 -0.09 3.47 -18.42
CA ALA A 209 0.04 3.28 -19.86
C ALA A 209 -1.36 3.24 -20.49
N ILE A 210 -1.55 3.89 -21.63
CA ILE A 210 -2.81 3.95 -22.36
C ILE A 210 -2.69 3.04 -23.58
N ALA A 211 -3.43 1.94 -23.58
CA ALA A 211 -3.32 0.91 -24.61
C ALA A 211 -3.67 1.45 -26.00
N GLU A 212 -4.78 2.18 -26.13
CA GLU A 212 -5.30 2.62 -27.43
C GLU A 212 -4.37 3.57 -28.20
N THR A 213 -3.46 4.26 -27.53
CA THR A 213 -2.52 5.20 -28.17
C THR A 213 -1.05 4.86 -27.97
N GLY A 214 -0.71 3.84 -27.18
CA GLY A 214 0.69 3.53 -26.86
C GLY A 214 1.37 4.63 -26.03
N SER A 215 0.59 5.38 -25.24
CA SER A 215 1.07 6.53 -24.48
C SER A 215 1.34 6.18 -23.02
N MET A 216 2.23 6.93 -22.36
CA MET A 216 2.42 6.84 -20.91
C MET A 216 2.05 8.14 -20.23
N VAL A 217 1.49 8.02 -19.03
CA VAL A 217 1.03 9.16 -18.24
C VAL A 217 1.78 9.22 -16.92
N LEU A 218 2.30 10.41 -16.62
CA LEU A 218 3.00 10.74 -15.39
C LEU A 218 2.21 11.78 -14.59
N PHE A 219 2.12 11.57 -13.27
CA PHE A 219 1.51 12.49 -12.31
C PHE A 219 2.57 12.95 -11.33
N GLU A 220 2.80 14.27 -11.24
CA GLU A 220 3.88 14.81 -10.41
C GLU A 220 3.61 16.26 -10.00
N ASN A 221 4.33 16.73 -8.98
CA ASN A 221 4.09 18.04 -8.35
C ASN A 221 5.30 19.00 -8.44
N GLU A 222 6.44 18.55 -8.98
CA GLU A 222 7.73 19.24 -8.85
C GLU A 222 8.27 19.78 -10.20
N GLY A 223 7.68 19.37 -11.31
CA GLY A 223 8.13 19.58 -12.68
C GLY A 223 9.32 18.70 -13.10
N ASN A 224 9.84 17.88 -12.18
CA ASN A 224 11.08 17.13 -12.37
C ASN A 224 10.91 15.99 -13.39
N ALA A 225 9.82 15.23 -13.32
CA ALA A 225 9.60 14.10 -14.21
C ALA A 225 9.46 14.58 -15.66
N ARG A 226 8.87 15.76 -15.88
CA ARG A 226 8.86 16.38 -17.20
C ARG A 226 10.27 16.63 -17.73
N MET A 227 11.14 17.25 -16.92
CA MET A 227 12.54 17.50 -17.28
C MET A 227 13.29 16.19 -17.59
N VAL A 228 13.12 15.16 -16.76
CA VAL A 228 13.69 13.82 -17.00
C VAL A 228 13.21 13.23 -18.32
N SER A 229 11.94 13.42 -18.67
CA SER A 229 11.37 12.84 -19.89
C SER A 229 11.66 13.60 -21.18
N THR A 230 12.06 14.88 -21.12
CA THR A 230 12.21 15.72 -22.32
C THR A 230 13.59 16.28 -22.56
N VAL A 231 14.44 16.43 -21.55
CA VAL A 231 15.77 17.06 -21.71
C VAL A 231 16.83 16.05 -22.17
N PRO A 232 17.00 14.88 -21.54
CA PRO A 232 17.94 13.87 -22.03
C PRO A 232 17.55 13.36 -23.41
N LYS A 233 18.56 13.07 -24.24
CA LYS A 233 18.34 12.59 -25.61
C LYS A 233 17.77 11.17 -25.68
N THR A 234 18.04 10.35 -24.67
CA THR A 234 17.49 8.99 -24.56
C THR A 234 16.60 8.90 -23.33
N GLN A 235 15.41 8.34 -23.50
CA GLN A 235 14.43 8.15 -22.44
C GLN A 235 14.18 6.66 -22.22
N ILE A 236 14.20 6.21 -20.96
CA ILE A 236 13.83 4.83 -20.60
C ILE A 236 12.70 4.88 -19.56
N THR A 237 11.57 4.25 -19.87
CA THR A 237 10.50 4.06 -18.89
C THR A 237 10.41 2.63 -18.45
N LEU A 238 10.36 2.42 -17.13
CA LEU A 238 10.11 1.11 -16.53
C LEU A 238 8.69 1.07 -15.94
N MET A 239 7.93 0.06 -16.34
CA MET A 239 6.58 -0.14 -15.82
C MET A 239 6.32 -1.62 -15.52
N GLY A 240 5.58 -1.89 -14.44
CA GLY A 240 5.01 -3.22 -14.26
C GLY A 240 3.95 -3.49 -15.33
N MET A 241 3.83 -4.74 -15.78
CA MET A 241 2.86 -5.14 -16.81
C MET A 241 1.41 -4.75 -16.46
N GLU A 242 1.08 -4.64 -15.18
CA GLU A 242 -0.24 -4.25 -14.70
C GLU A 242 -0.54 -2.75 -14.86
N ARG A 243 0.45 -1.90 -15.14
CA ARG A 243 0.31 -0.43 -15.12
C ARG A 243 -0.36 0.16 -16.35
N ILE A 244 -1.27 -0.58 -16.98
CA ILE A 244 -1.96 -0.23 -18.22
C ILE A 244 -3.46 0.00 -17.98
N ILE A 245 -4.09 0.85 -18.77
CA ILE A 245 -5.54 1.03 -18.90
C ILE A 245 -5.93 1.11 -20.39
N PRO A 246 -7.20 0.86 -20.74
CA PRO A 246 -7.59 0.73 -22.15
C PRO A 246 -7.48 2.05 -22.91
N SER A 247 -8.01 3.14 -22.34
CA SER A 247 -8.26 4.39 -23.07
C SER A 247 -7.99 5.66 -22.26
N TRP A 248 -7.93 6.80 -22.94
CA TRP A 248 -7.90 8.14 -22.33
C TRP A 248 -9.20 8.46 -21.57
N THR A 249 -10.34 7.91 -22.00
CA THR A 249 -11.60 8.04 -21.24
C THR A 249 -11.50 7.34 -19.89
N ASP A 250 -10.84 6.18 -19.83
CA ASP A 250 -10.60 5.50 -18.57
C ASP A 250 -9.57 6.25 -17.70
N LEU A 251 -8.65 6.99 -18.33
CA LEU A 251 -7.72 7.87 -17.60
C LEU A 251 -8.47 8.96 -16.83
N GLU A 252 -9.58 9.51 -17.34
CA GLU A 252 -10.37 10.52 -16.63
C GLU A 252 -10.79 10.04 -15.22
N VAL A 253 -11.26 8.80 -15.14
CA VAL A 253 -11.63 8.15 -13.87
C VAL A 253 -10.39 7.98 -13.00
N MET A 254 -9.29 7.48 -13.55
CA MET A 254 -8.06 7.26 -12.80
C MET A 254 -7.40 8.56 -12.31
N ALA A 255 -7.41 9.61 -13.13
CA ALA A 255 -6.93 10.95 -12.82
C ALA A 255 -7.80 11.63 -11.75
N THR A 256 -9.08 11.27 -11.68
CA THR A 256 -9.98 11.70 -10.60
C THR A 256 -9.65 10.99 -9.29
N LEU A 257 -9.42 9.67 -9.34
CA LEU A 257 -9.22 8.83 -8.17
C LEU A 257 -7.83 8.96 -7.54
N LEU A 258 -6.77 8.96 -8.35
CA LEU A 258 -5.38 8.84 -7.89
C LEU A 258 -4.95 10.02 -7.00
N PRO A 259 -5.02 11.30 -7.43
CA PRO A 259 -4.53 12.43 -6.65
C PRO A 259 -5.37 12.68 -5.39
N ARG A 260 -6.70 12.52 -5.48
CA ARG A 260 -7.61 12.66 -4.33
C ARG A 260 -7.30 11.61 -3.26
N SER A 261 -7.00 10.39 -3.68
CA SER A 261 -6.66 9.30 -2.76
C SER A 261 -5.26 9.42 -2.17
N ALA A 262 -4.32 9.93 -2.95
CA ALA A 262 -2.92 10.06 -2.61
C ALA A 262 -2.64 11.24 -1.66
N THR A 263 -3.04 12.44 -2.08
CA THR A 263 -2.66 13.72 -1.44
C THR A 263 -3.86 14.59 -1.10
N GLY A 264 -5.09 14.18 -1.47
CA GLY A 264 -6.29 15.02 -1.32
C GLY A 264 -6.39 16.14 -2.35
N GLN A 265 -5.53 16.14 -3.38
CA GLN A 265 -5.58 17.13 -4.45
C GLN A 265 -6.62 16.74 -5.50
N LYS A 266 -7.25 17.73 -6.15
CA LYS A 266 -8.18 17.49 -7.26
C LYS A 266 -7.46 16.91 -8.49
N LEU A 267 -6.25 17.38 -8.72
CA LEU A 267 -5.27 16.87 -9.69
C LEU A 267 -3.88 17.23 -9.16
N THR A 268 -2.83 16.51 -9.56
CA THR A 268 -1.45 16.95 -9.31
C THR A 268 -1.14 18.23 -10.10
N VAL A 269 -0.06 18.93 -9.75
CA VAL A 269 0.32 20.17 -10.46
C VAL A 269 0.58 19.90 -11.94
N TYR A 270 1.18 18.75 -12.26
CA TYR A 270 1.44 18.32 -13.62
C TYR A 270 0.86 16.93 -13.89
N MET A 271 0.30 16.78 -15.09
CA MET A 271 -0.08 15.50 -15.69
C MET A 271 0.45 15.51 -17.12
N SER A 272 1.46 14.68 -17.40
CA SER A 272 2.10 14.63 -18.72
C SER A 272 1.77 13.32 -19.42
N GLY A 273 1.20 13.41 -20.62
CA GLY A 273 1.03 12.29 -21.55
C GLY A 273 2.14 12.27 -22.59
N ILE A 274 2.88 11.17 -22.69
CA ILE A 274 4.05 11.02 -23.58
C ILE A 274 3.73 9.93 -24.60
N THR A 275 3.84 10.27 -25.90
CA THR A 275 3.43 9.40 -27.03
C THR A 275 4.56 9.33 -28.06
N GLY A 276 5.65 8.67 -27.67
CA GLY A 276 6.85 8.50 -28.49
C GLY A 276 7.95 9.54 -28.24
N PRO A 277 9.11 9.34 -28.89
CA PRO A 277 10.19 10.32 -28.92
C PRO A 277 9.78 11.59 -29.68
N ARG A 278 10.66 12.60 -29.67
CA ARG A 278 10.45 13.85 -30.42
C ARG A 278 10.27 13.57 -31.91
N ARG A 279 9.30 14.24 -32.52
CA ARG A 279 9.05 14.23 -33.95
C ARG A 279 9.81 15.38 -34.62
N SER A 280 9.88 15.36 -35.95
CA SER A 280 10.56 16.42 -36.71
C SER A 280 9.99 17.83 -36.51
N LYS A 281 8.71 17.93 -36.11
CA LYS A 281 8.03 19.20 -35.82
C LYS A 281 8.07 19.61 -34.34
N ASP A 282 8.50 18.71 -33.46
CA ASP A 282 8.53 18.99 -32.03
C ASP A 282 9.78 19.81 -31.71
N ALA A 283 9.62 20.81 -30.84
CA ALA A 283 10.71 21.71 -30.47
C ALA A 283 11.70 21.06 -29.49
N ASP A 284 11.21 20.12 -28.66
CA ASP A 284 11.98 19.43 -27.64
C ASP A 284 11.51 17.97 -27.49
N GLY A 285 12.26 17.20 -26.68
CA GLY A 285 11.99 15.80 -26.38
C GLY A 285 13.18 14.88 -26.64
N PRO A 286 13.09 13.62 -26.23
CA PRO A 286 14.15 12.65 -26.44
C PRO A 286 14.19 12.25 -27.92
N GLU A 287 15.39 12.01 -28.44
CA GLU A 287 15.62 11.44 -29.78
C GLU A 287 15.25 9.96 -29.85
N GLU A 288 15.40 9.24 -28.73
CA GLU A 288 15.09 7.83 -28.62
C GLU A 288 14.36 7.52 -27.32
N MET A 289 13.36 6.63 -27.40
CA MET A 289 12.50 6.28 -26.29
C MET A 289 12.37 4.77 -26.16
N HIS A 290 12.59 4.26 -24.96
CA HIS A 290 12.45 2.85 -24.60
C HIS A 290 11.40 2.67 -23.52
N ILE A 291 10.58 1.62 -23.65
CA ILE A 291 9.66 1.20 -22.59
C ILE A 291 10.00 -0.26 -22.25
N ILE A 292 10.34 -0.50 -20.98
CA ILE A 292 10.62 -1.82 -20.44
C ILE A 292 9.41 -2.22 -19.58
N ILE A 293 8.65 -3.19 -20.08
CA ILE A 293 7.49 -3.77 -19.41
C ILE A 293 7.96 -4.95 -18.59
N VAL A 294 7.75 -4.89 -17.28
CA VAL A 294 8.30 -5.84 -16.31
C VAL A 294 7.19 -6.70 -15.72
N ASP A 295 7.32 -8.02 -15.86
CA ASP A 295 6.49 -8.99 -15.14
C ASP A 295 7.01 -9.16 -13.71
N ASN A 296 8.18 -9.77 -13.55
CA ASN A 296 8.81 -10.04 -12.25
C ASN A 296 7.84 -10.73 -11.26
N GLY A 297 7.08 -11.71 -11.75
CA GLY A 297 6.16 -12.53 -10.96
C GLY A 297 4.75 -11.96 -10.81
N ARG A 298 4.39 -10.89 -11.52
CA ARG A 298 3.03 -10.32 -11.55
C ARG A 298 2.06 -11.21 -12.31
N SER A 299 2.49 -11.86 -13.40
CA SER A 299 1.65 -12.77 -14.19
C SER A 299 1.16 -13.98 -13.39
N LEU A 300 1.91 -14.40 -12.37
CA LEU A 300 1.54 -15.53 -11.50
C LEU A 300 0.25 -15.30 -10.71
N GLN A 301 -0.20 -14.04 -10.62
CA GLN A 301 -1.42 -13.70 -9.91
C GLN A 301 -2.64 -13.73 -10.84
N LEU A 302 -2.42 -13.80 -12.16
CA LEU A 302 -3.49 -13.95 -13.13
C LEU A 302 -4.14 -15.32 -12.97
N GLY A 303 -5.48 -15.34 -12.96
CA GLY A 303 -6.28 -16.52 -12.71
C GLY A 303 -6.38 -16.93 -11.23
N ASP A 304 -5.59 -16.33 -10.32
CA ASP A 304 -5.70 -16.61 -8.89
C ASP A 304 -6.91 -15.86 -8.31
N PRO A 305 -7.98 -16.55 -7.86
CA PRO A 305 -9.19 -15.90 -7.38
C PRO A 305 -8.96 -15.09 -6.09
N GLU A 306 -7.89 -15.37 -5.34
CA GLU A 306 -7.57 -14.66 -4.09
C GLU A 306 -6.61 -13.48 -4.35
N PHE A 307 -5.77 -13.54 -5.38
CA PHE A 307 -4.67 -12.58 -5.57
C PHE A 307 -4.70 -11.76 -6.86
N GLN A 308 -5.50 -12.12 -7.88
CA GLN A 308 -5.55 -11.38 -9.14
C GLN A 308 -5.88 -9.90 -8.96
N GLU A 309 -6.81 -9.57 -8.04
CA GLU A 309 -7.19 -8.18 -7.79
C GLU A 309 -6.03 -7.31 -7.25
N LEU A 310 -4.92 -7.91 -6.80
CA LEU A 310 -3.73 -7.17 -6.40
C LEU A 310 -3.15 -6.33 -7.55
N LEU A 311 -3.26 -6.83 -8.78
CA LEU A 311 -2.81 -6.17 -10.01
C LEU A 311 -3.64 -4.92 -10.35
N ASN A 312 -4.79 -4.71 -9.70
CA ASN A 312 -5.60 -3.51 -9.87
C ASN A 312 -4.94 -2.26 -9.24
N CYS A 313 -3.89 -2.42 -8.43
CA CYS A 313 -3.32 -1.33 -7.64
C CYS A 313 -2.83 -0.15 -8.48
N ILE A 314 -3.37 1.04 -8.22
CA ILE A 314 -2.94 2.28 -8.87
C ILE A 314 -1.78 3.00 -8.14
N ARG A 315 -1.20 2.39 -7.09
CA ARG A 315 -0.07 2.90 -6.28
C ARG A 315 -0.33 4.26 -5.60
N CYS A 316 -1.58 4.53 -5.18
CA CYS A 316 -1.95 5.78 -4.52
C CYS A 316 -1.53 5.92 -3.04
N GLY A 317 -0.99 4.88 -2.40
CA GLY A 317 -0.58 4.94 -0.98
C GLY A 317 -1.70 5.10 0.07
N ALA A 318 -2.97 5.24 -0.32
CA ALA A 318 -4.08 5.46 0.62
C ALA A 318 -4.20 4.37 1.70
N CYS A 319 -3.87 3.12 1.36
CA CYS A 319 -3.86 2.00 2.31
C CYS A 319 -2.77 2.14 3.39
N LEU A 320 -1.62 2.75 3.10
CA LEU A 320 -0.57 3.05 4.10
C LEU A 320 -1.11 4.07 5.11
N ASN A 321 -1.71 5.15 4.60
CA ASN A 321 -2.24 6.25 5.42
C ASN A 321 -3.39 5.83 6.33
N ALA A 322 -4.18 4.84 5.93
CA ALA A 322 -5.28 4.29 6.73
C ALA A 322 -4.82 3.23 7.75
N CYS A 323 -3.69 2.58 7.51
CA CYS A 323 -3.26 1.43 8.30
C CYS A 323 -2.77 1.83 9.71
N PRO A 324 -3.40 1.34 10.79
CA PRO A 324 -2.94 1.65 12.15
C PRO A 324 -1.51 1.15 12.40
N VAL A 325 -1.15 -0.03 11.87
CA VAL A 325 0.19 -0.61 12.06
C VAL A 325 1.25 0.27 11.41
N TYR A 326 1.10 0.59 10.11
CA TYR A 326 2.04 1.44 9.37
C TYR A 326 2.26 2.80 10.06
N ARG A 327 1.18 3.40 10.58
CA ARG A 327 1.24 4.69 11.27
C ARG A 327 2.04 4.67 12.58
N HIS A 328 2.30 3.49 13.13
CA HIS A 328 3.10 3.30 14.34
C HIS A 328 4.53 2.85 14.06
N ILE A 329 4.78 2.05 13.02
CA ILE A 329 6.10 1.45 12.76
C ILE A 329 6.82 2.03 11.53
N GLY A 330 6.14 2.87 10.74
CA GLY A 330 6.69 3.42 9.49
C GLY A 330 6.88 2.37 8.39
N GLY A 331 7.52 2.76 7.29
CA GLY A 331 7.75 1.87 6.15
C GLY A 331 8.92 0.91 6.34
N HIS A 332 10.02 1.36 6.95
CA HIS A 332 11.24 0.55 7.08
C HIS A 332 11.04 -0.74 7.87
N ALA A 333 10.08 -0.78 8.80
CA ALA A 333 9.79 -1.99 9.56
C ALA A 333 9.30 -3.15 8.68
N TYR A 334 8.71 -2.85 7.51
CA TYR A 334 8.25 -3.85 6.55
C TYR A 334 9.42 -4.52 5.81
N GLY A 335 10.61 -3.91 5.74
CA GLY A 335 11.83 -4.56 5.24
C GLY A 335 11.93 -4.72 3.72
N GLY A 336 11.06 -4.11 2.93
CA GLY A 336 11.12 -4.14 1.47
C GLY A 336 10.71 -2.81 0.83
N THR A 337 10.92 -2.71 -0.48
CA THR A 337 10.57 -1.55 -1.31
C THR A 337 9.10 -1.14 -1.15
N TYR A 338 8.21 -2.13 -1.10
CA TYR A 338 6.79 -1.90 -0.85
C TYR A 338 6.48 -2.06 0.64
N SER A 339 5.85 -1.05 1.24
CA SER A 339 5.49 -1.03 2.66
C SER A 339 3.98 -0.96 2.90
N GLY A 340 3.58 -1.09 4.17
CA GLY A 340 2.18 -1.05 4.56
C GLY A 340 1.35 -2.25 4.07
N PRO A 341 0.01 -2.15 4.06
CA PRO A 341 -0.85 -3.27 3.68
C PRO A 341 -0.61 -3.78 2.26
N ILE A 342 -0.30 -2.91 1.31
CA ILE A 342 -0.01 -3.33 -0.07
C ILE A 342 1.32 -4.08 -0.14
N GLY A 343 2.36 -3.61 0.55
CA GLY A 343 3.65 -4.31 0.62
C GLY A 343 3.56 -5.66 1.31
N ALA A 344 2.74 -5.77 2.35
CA ALA A 344 2.53 -7.04 3.06
C ALA A 344 1.85 -8.13 2.22
N VAL A 345 1.21 -7.76 1.09
CA VAL A 345 0.63 -8.70 0.12
C VAL A 345 1.47 -8.83 -1.14
N LEU A 346 1.94 -7.70 -1.68
CA LEU A 346 2.70 -7.64 -2.92
C LEU A 346 4.10 -8.24 -2.79
N THR A 347 4.81 -7.99 -1.69
CA THR A 347 6.16 -8.55 -1.51
C THR A 347 6.13 -10.08 -1.55
N PRO A 348 5.24 -10.79 -0.83
CA PRO A 348 5.05 -12.23 -1.00
C PRO A 348 4.64 -12.67 -2.41
N ALA A 349 3.84 -11.86 -3.12
CA ALA A 349 3.40 -12.18 -4.48
C ALA A 349 4.55 -12.12 -5.49
N LEU A 350 5.42 -11.10 -5.37
CA LEU A 350 6.61 -10.94 -6.22
C LEU A 350 7.73 -11.91 -5.81
N LYS A 351 7.92 -12.12 -4.51
CA LYS A 351 8.96 -12.97 -3.95
C LYS A 351 8.40 -14.34 -3.58
N LYS A 352 8.67 -15.35 -4.42
CA LYS A 352 8.23 -16.76 -4.25
C LYS A 352 8.79 -17.46 -3.00
N ASN A 353 9.55 -16.77 -2.15
CA ASN A 353 10.25 -17.35 -1.02
C ASN A 353 9.65 -16.87 0.31
N VAL A 354 8.99 -17.79 1.02
CA VAL A 354 8.38 -17.53 2.34
C VAL A 354 9.41 -17.09 3.39
N ALA A 355 10.65 -17.55 3.28
CA ALA A 355 11.72 -17.13 4.19
C ALA A 355 12.08 -15.65 4.02
N GLU A 356 11.85 -15.06 2.85
CA GLU A 356 12.20 -13.67 2.56
C GLU A 356 11.16 -12.65 3.02
N TRP A 357 9.90 -13.06 3.14
CA TRP A 357 8.82 -12.18 3.62
C TRP A 357 8.36 -12.48 5.05
N ASP A 358 8.78 -13.60 5.64
CA ASP A 358 8.68 -13.92 7.07
C ASP A 358 7.27 -13.70 7.67
N ASP A 359 7.13 -12.85 8.69
CA ASP A 359 5.89 -12.55 9.40
C ASP A 359 5.25 -11.23 8.96
N ILE A 360 5.62 -10.70 7.78
CA ILE A 360 5.07 -9.43 7.30
C ILE A 360 3.54 -9.49 7.12
N ALA A 361 3.01 -10.64 6.72
CA ALA A 361 1.57 -10.87 6.62
C ALA A 361 0.86 -10.80 7.98
N ASN A 362 1.61 -11.02 9.08
CA ASN A 362 1.13 -10.91 10.47
C ASN A 362 1.17 -9.47 10.99
N ALA A 363 1.84 -8.54 10.30
CA ALA A 363 1.87 -7.11 10.63
C ALA A 363 0.56 -6.37 10.22
N SER A 364 -0.59 -6.94 10.58
CA SER A 364 -1.92 -6.40 10.28
C SER A 364 -2.93 -6.78 11.37
N SER A 365 -3.76 -5.81 11.75
CA SER A 365 -4.91 -6.02 12.65
C SER A 365 -6.16 -6.53 11.92
N LEU A 366 -6.10 -6.75 10.61
CA LEU A 366 -7.22 -7.21 9.77
C LEU A 366 -8.48 -6.35 9.87
N CYS A 367 -8.34 -5.04 10.14
CA CYS A 367 -9.49 -4.15 10.40
C CYS A 367 -10.24 -3.66 9.15
N GLY A 368 -9.85 -4.05 7.94
CA GLY A 368 -10.52 -3.63 6.70
C GLY A 368 -10.30 -2.16 6.26
N ALA A 369 -9.67 -1.30 7.08
CA ALA A 369 -9.49 0.12 6.77
C ALA A 369 -8.75 0.39 5.45
N CYS A 370 -7.86 -0.52 5.02
CA CYS A 370 -7.18 -0.44 3.73
C CYS A 370 -8.14 -0.58 2.54
N TYR A 371 -9.20 -1.38 2.67
CA TYR A 371 -10.23 -1.58 1.64
C TYR A 371 -11.14 -0.36 1.54
N GLU A 372 -11.62 0.16 2.67
CA GLU A 372 -12.40 1.41 2.73
C GLU A 372 -11.62 2.59 2.14
N ALA A 373 -10.31 2.64 2.39
CA ALA A 373 -9.45 3.68 1.83
C ALA A 373 -9.15 3.48 0.33
N CYS A 374 -9.22 2.26 -0.20
CA CYS A 374 -8.75 1.96 -1.55
C CYS A 374 -9.67 2.57 -2.63
N PRO A 375 -9.14 3.39 -3.56
CA PRO A 375 -9.93 3.96 -4.65
C PRO A 375 -10.43 2.92 -5.65
N VAL A 376 -9.83 1.74 -5.68
CA VAL A 376 -10.17 0.65 -6.61
C VAL A 376 -10.52 -0.65 -5.85
N LYS A 377 -10.93 -0.50 -4.58
CA LYS A 377 -11.55 -1.55 -3.73
C LYS A 377 -10.78 -2.88 -3.66
N ILE A 378 -9.45 -2.84 -3.52
CA ILE A 378 -8.63 -4.07 -3.35
C ILE A 378 -8.77 -4.59 -1.92
N PRO A 379 -9.20 -5.86 -1.70
CA PRO A 379 -9.44 -6.43 -0.37
C PRO A 379 -8.14 -6.99 0.25
N LEU A 380 -7.17 -6.10 0.51
CA LEU A 380 -5.85 -6.51 1.05
C LEU A 380 -5.95 -7.26 2.38
N HIS A 381 -6.99 -7.02 3.19
CA HIS A 381 -7.18 -7.71 4.46
C HIS A 381 -7.55 -9.19 4.27
N ASP A 382 -8.39 -9.51 3.29
CA ASP A 382 -8.73 -10.89 2.94
C ASP A 382 -7.55 -11.61 2.28
N MET A 383 -6.80 -10.90 1.43
CA MET A 383 -5.55 -11.40 0.84
C MET A 383 -4.52 -11.76 1.93
N LEU A 384 -4.41 -10.97 2.99
CA LEU A 384 -3.53 -11.28 4.13
C LEU A 384 -3.97 -12.52 4.88
N VAL A 385 -5.27 -12.74 5.06
CA VAL A 385 -5.79 -13.99 5.65
C VAL A 385 -5.46 -15.18 4.75
N SER A 386 -5.63 -15.02 3.43
CA SER A 386 -5.31 -16.05 2.44
C SER A 386 -3.81 -16.38 2.44
N LEU A 387 -2.92 -15.39 2.54
CA LEU A 387 -1.47 -15.60 2.70
C LEU A 387 -1.13 -16.36 3.98
N ARG A 388 -1.75 -15.99 5.11
CA ARG A 388 -1.55 -16.71 6.38
C ARG A 388 -2.01 -18.16 6.27
N ARG A 389 -3.14 -18.42 5.60
CA ARG A 389 -3.63 -19.79 5.32
C ARG A 389 -2.62 -20.56 4.47
N ARG A 390 -2.21 -20.01 3.32
CA ARG A 390 -1.23 -20.64 2.41
C ARG A 390 0.11 -20.92 3.11
N LYS A 391 0.57 -20.02 4.00
CA LYS A 391 1.78 -20.24 4.84
C LYS A 391 1.65 -21.47 5.73
N VAL A 392 0.50 -21.65 6.38
CA VAL A 392 0.20 -22.81 7.23
C VAL A 392 0.07 -24.09 6.39
N GLU A 393 -0.66 -24.03 5.27
CA GLU A 393 -0.84 -25.19 4.37
C GLU A 393 0.48 -25.67 3.76
N ALA A 394 1.42 -24.75 3.51
CA ALA A 394 2.78 -25.06 3.06
C ALA A 394 3.72 -25.55 4.18
N GLY A 395 3.25 -25.63 5.44
CA GLY A 395 4.03 -26.14 6.57
C GLY A 395 5.08 -25.17 7.12
N HIS A 396 4.92 -23.86 6.85
CA HIS A 396 5.80 -22.80 7.37
C HIS A 396 5.28 -22.18 8.68
N ASP A 397 4.41 -22.89 9.40
CA ASP A 397 3.87 -22.48 10.69
C ASP A 397 4.68 -23.02 11.88
N ASN A 398 4.43 -22.46 13.06
CA ASN A 398 5.07 -22.93 14.28
C ASN A 398 4.41 -24.23 14.74
N ARG A 399 5.13 -25.35 14.73
CA ARG A 399 4.63 -26.68 15.15
C ARG A 399 3.94 -26.66 16.53
N MET A 400 4.44 -25.86 17.47
CA MET A 400 3.81 -25.75 18.80
C MET A 400 2.44 -25.06 18.71
N GLU A 401 2.31 -24.05 17.85
CA GLU A 401 1.03 -23.39 17.56
C GLU A 401 0.08 -24.36 16.87
N THR A 402 0.54 -25.14 15.88
CA THR A 402 -0.26 -26.16 15.20
C THR A 402 -0.84 -27.17 16.20
N ILE A 403 0.00 -27.69 17.10
CA ILE A 403 -0.42 -28.64 18.14
C ILE A 403 -1.40 -27.97 19.11
N GLY A 404 -1.11 -26.74 19.54
CA GLY A 404 -1.99 -25.96 20.41
C GLY A 404 -3.37 -25.73 19.79
N MET A 405 -3.42 -25.36 18.51
CA MET A 405 -4.66 -25.13 17.77
C MET A 405 -5.44 -26.43 17.52
N LYS A 406 -4.76 -27.55 17.22
CA LYS A 406 -5.42 -28.87 17.15
C LYS A 406 -6.01 -29.30 18.49
N GLY A 407 -5.28 -29.07 19.58
CA GLY A 407 -5.77 -29.30 20.94
C GLY A 407 -6.98 -28.43 21.28
N PHE A 408 -6.91 -27.14 20.95
CA PHE A 408 -8.04 -26.22 21.09
C PHE A 408 -9.25 -26.67 20.27
N ALA A 409 -9.07 -27.07 19.01
CA ALA A 409 -10.15 -27.57 18.17
C ALA A 409 -10.80 -28.84 18.75
N ALA A 410 -10.00 -29.79 19.25
CA ALA A 410 -10.52 -31.01 19.89
C ALA A 410 -11.30 -30.75 21.19
N LEU A 411 -10.94 -29.68 21.92
CA LEU A 411 -11.64 -29.23 23.12
C LEU A 411 -12.90 -28.42 22.80
N ALA A 412 -12.81 -27.48 21.85
CA ALA A 412 -13.87 -26.55 21.49
C ALA A 412 -14.94 -27.19 20.59
N GLY A 413 -14.58 -28.23 19.82
CA GLY A 413 -15.49 -28.97 18.94
C GLY A 413 -16.53 -29.81 19.68
N ASP A 414 -16.37 -30.01 21.00
CA ASP A 414 -17.34 -30.74 21.82
C ASP A 414 -17.85 -29.85 22.98
N SER A 415 -19.18 -29.76 23.10
CA SER A 415 -19.80 -28.86 24.07
C SER A 415 -19.53 -29.26 25.53
N LEU A 416 -19.42 -30.56 25.82
CA LEU A 416 -19.19 -31.11 27.15
C LEU A 416 -17.72 -30.93 27.57
N ARG A 417 -16.77 -31.20 26.66
CA ARG A 417 -15.33 -30.96 26.89
C ARG A 417 -15.07 -29.50 27.18
N MET A 418 -15.60 -28.59 26.37
CA MET A 418 -15.45 -27.15 26.58
C MET A 418 -16.08 -26.70 27.92
N LYS A 419 -17.26 -27.21 28.27
CA LYS A 419 -17.92 -26.91 29.56
C LYS A 419 -17.08 -27.37 30.75
N THR A 420 -16.55 -28.59 30.68
CA THR A 420 -15.69 -29.15 31.73
C THR A 420 -14.38 -28.39 31.86
N ALA A 421 -13.73 -28.07 30.73
CA ALA A 421 -12.51 -27.27 30.71
C ALA A 421 -12.71 -25.88 31.33
N LEU A 422 -13.82 -25.20 31.01
CA LEU A 422 -14.16 -23.91 31.62
C LEU A 422 -14.42 -24.02 33.13
N LYS A 423 -15.10 -25.08 33.60
CA LYS A 423 -15.32 -25.31 35.04
C LYS A 423 -14.01 -25.53 35.79
N LEU A 424 -13.12 -26.37 35.26
CA LEU A 424 -11.79 -26.59 35.82
C LEU A 424 -10.95 -25.30 35.79
N GLY A 425 -11.00 -24.56 34.68
CA GLY A 425 -10.36 -23.25 34.53
C GLY A 425 -10.86 -22.23 35.55
N LYS A 426 -12.16 -22.18 35.84
CA LYS A 426 -12.75 -21.31 36.88
C LYS A 426 -12.23 -21.63 38.29
N LEU A 427 -11.98 -22.91 38.58
CA LEU A 427 -11.42 -23.32 39.86
C LEU A 427 -9.93 -22.97 39.93
N GLY A 428 -9.17 -23.30 38.87
CA GLY A 428 -7.73 -23.05 38.77
C GLY A 428 -7.38 -21.56 38.75
N GLN A 429 -8.20 -20.70 38.13
CA GLN A 429 -7.92 -19.27 38.09
C GLN A 429 -7.90 -18.61 39.47
N LYS A 430 -8.56 -19.18 40.49
CA LYS A 430 -8.56 -18.61 41.86
C LYS A 430 -7.14 -18.50 42.45
N LEU A 431 -6.21 -19.32 41.98
CA LEU A 431 -4.81 -19.30 42.43
C LEU A 431 -3.99 -18.19 41.77
N VAL A 432 -4.42 -17.69 40.61
CA VAL A 432 -3.60 -16.84 39.73
C VAL A 432 -4.26 -15.51 39.33
N ALA A 433 -5.58 -15.40 39.49
CA ALA A 433 -6.37 -14.22 39.19
C ALA A 433 -6.36 -13.25 40.38
N ARG A 434 -6.02 -11.99 40.14
CA ARG A 434 -6.14 -10.88 41.09
C ARG A 434 -6.69 -9.66 40.39
N ASP A 435 -7.55 -8.90 41.06
CA ASP A 435 -8.13 -7.65 40.55
C ASP A 435 -8.76 -7.76 39.14
N GLY A 436 -9.48 -8.86 38.89
CA GLY A 436 -10.16 -9.10 37.61
C GLY A 436 -9.24 -9.49 36.45
N GLY A 437 -7.95 -9.78 36.69
CA GLY A 437 -7.01 -10.20 35.65
C GLY A 437 -6.02 -11.28 36.08
N ILE A 438 -5.45 -11.99 35.11
CA ILE A 438 -4.35 -12.94 35.29
C ILE A 438 -3.10 -12.30 34.70
N ARG A 439 -2.12 -11.95 35.54
CA ARG A 439 -0.90 -11.21 35.13
C ARG A 439 0.36 -12.08 35.00
N ILE A 440 0.25 -13.38 35.21
CA ILE A 440 1.38 -14.30 35.20
C ILE A 440 1.98 -14.38 33.78
N LYS A 441 3.31 -14.21 33.68
CA LYS A 441 4.06 -14.23 32.42
C LYS A 441 4.75 -15.59 32.17
N ILE A 442 4.01 -16.69 32.30
CA ILE A 442 4.53 -18.06 32.15
C ILE A 442 3.87 -18.74 30.96
N GLY A 443 4.65 -19.52 30.21
CA GLY A 443 4.15 -20.32 29.09
C GLY A 443 3.42 -19.49 28.02
N PRO A 444 2.30 -19.98 27.47
CA PRO A 444 1.52 -19.28 26.44
C PRO A 444 1.03 -17.89 26.85
N LEU A 445 0.88 -17.61 28.15
CA LEU A 445 0.42 -16.30 28.65
C LEU A 445 1.51 -15.23 28.61
N LYS A 446 2.79 -15.60 28.51
CA LYS A 446 3.91 -14.64 28.52
C LYS A 446 3.76 -13.59 27.42
N GLY A 447 3.45 -13.99 26.19
CA GLY A 447 3.30 -13.06 25.05
C GLY A 447 2.15 -12.07 25.27
N TRP A 448 0.97 -12.57 25.65
CA TRP A 448 -0.20 -11.72 25.91
C TRP A 448 0.02 -10.79 27.10
N ASN A 449 0.47 -11.33 28.24
CA ASN A 449 0.65 -10.59 29.49
C ASN A 449 1.84 -9.62 29.48
N THR A 450 2.64 -9.61 28.41
CA THR A 450 3.68 -8.59 28.20
C THR A 450 3.07 -7.24 27.82
N TYR A 451 1.96 -7.22 27.08
CA TYR A 451 1.35 -6.00 26.56
C TYR A 451 -0.11 -5.79 26.98
N ARG A 452 -0.79 -6.86 27.42
CA ARG A 452 -2.19 -6.87 27.84
C ARG A 452 -2.31 -7.56 29.20
N VAL A 453 -3.53 -7.62 29.73
CA VAL A 453 -3.85 -8.44 30.90
C VAL A 453 -4.83 -9.52 30.45
N THR A 454 -4.55 -10.78 30.77
CA THR A 454 -5.46 -11.88 30.46
C THR A 454 -6.72 -11.72 31.32
N PRO A 455 -7.93 -11.67 30.72
CA PRO A 455 -9.15 -11.52 31.49
C PRO A 455 -9.42 -12.77 32.34
N THR A 456 -10.09 -12.59 33.46
CA THR A 456 -10.59 -13.72 34.26
C THR A 456 -11.80 -14.35 33.60
N LEU A 457 -12.00 -15.65 33.85
CA LEU A 457 -13.23 -16.33 33.47
C LEU A 457 -14.37 -15.80 34.35
N PRO A 458 -15.53 -15.47 33.76
CA PRO A 458 -16.66 -14.93 34.50
C PRO A 458 -17.26 -15.95 35.46
N LYS A 459 -17.90 -15.48 36.54
CA LYS A 459 -18.57 -16.36 37.54
C LYS A 459 -19.59 -17.28 36.87
N GLN A 460 -20.40 -16.71 35.98
CA GLN A 460 -21.34 -17.42 35.12
C GLN A 460 -20.90 -17.23 33.67
N SER A 461 -20.83 -18.32 32.91
CA SER A 461 -20.60 -18.29 31.47
C SER A 461 -21.90 -17.95 30.75
N PHE A 462 -21.80 -17.37 29.55
CA PHE A 462 -22.96 -17.11 28.71
C PHE A 462 -23.84 -18.35 28.52
N ARG A 463 -23.25 -19.54 28.35
CA ARG A 463 -24.01 -20.81 28.23
C ARG A 463 -24.80 -21.18 29.48
N GLU A 464 -24.29 -20.83 30.68
CA GLU A 464 -25.01 -21.05 31.94
C GLU A 464 -26.15 -20.05 32.10
N GLN A 465 -25.95 -18.81 31.63
CA GLN A 465 -26.98 -17.76 31.67
C GLN A 465 -28.01 -17.91 30.54
N TRP A 466 -27.66 -18.59 29.45
CA TRP A 466 -28.48 -18.64 28.23
C TRP A 466 -29.88 -19.18 28.49
N GLY A 467 -30.04 -20.23 29.32
CA GLY A 467 -31.37 -20.75 29.64
C GLY A 467 -32.25 -19.72 30.36
N THR A 468 -31.66 -18.91 31.24
CA THR A 468 -32.36 -17.80 31.92
C THR A 468 -32.65 -16.66 30.96
N LEU A 469 -31.65 -16.22 30.18
CA LEU A 469 -31.80 -15.18 29.15
C LEU A 469 -32.84 -15.54 28.09
N GLU A 470 -32.88 -16.78 27.65
CA GLU A 470 -33.85 -17.28 26.69
C GLU A 470 -35.26 -17.31 27.29
N ALA A 471 -35.39 -17.73 28.54
CA ALA A 471 -36.67 -17.68 29.26
C ALA A 471 -37.14 -16.23 29.48
N GLU A 472 -36.23 -15.31 29.82
CA GLU A 472 -36.50 -13.88 29.96
C GLU A 472 -36.94 -13.27 28.62
N ILE A 473 -36.21 -13.52 27.53
CA ILE A 473 -36.57 -13.07 26.18
C ILE A 473 -37.94 -13.64 25.77
N ARG A 474 -38.19 -14.93 25.99
CA ARG A 474 -39.50 -15.56 25.69
C ARG A 474 -40.62 -15.00 26.57
N SER A 475 -40.34 -14.67 27.83
CA SER A 475 -41.31 -14.04 28.74
C SER A 475 -41.57 -12.57 28.38
N GLY A 476 -40.56 -11.83 27.91
CA GLY A 476 -40.70 -10.49 27.37
C GLY A 476 -41.37 -10.44 25.99
N LEU A 477 -41.41 -11.58 25.29
CA LEU A 477 -42.21 -11.82 24.08
C LEU A 477 -43.62 -12.32 24.38
N GLN A 478 -44.10 -12.27 25.64
CA GLN A 478 -45.51 -12.54 25.94
C GLN A 478 -46.40 -11.72 25.01
N GLU A 479 -47.38 -12.39 24.37
CA GLU A 479 -48.34 -11.73 23.51
C GLU A 479 -48.95 -10.55 24.26
N MET A 480 -48.89 -9.38 23.61
CA MET A 480 -49.43 -8.13 24.15
C MET A 480 -50.84 -8.38 24.66
N ASP A 481 -51.09 -8.03 25.93
CA ASP A 481 -52.37 -8.28 26.61
C ASP A 481 -53.54 -8.02 25.65
N PRO A 482 -54.50 -8.95 25.49
CA PRO A 482 -55.54 -8.84 24.45
C PRO A 482 -56.30 -7.51 24.48
N ALA A 483 -56.47 -6.90 25.65
CA ALA A 483 -57.10 -5.59 25.78
C ALA A 483 -56.16 -4.45 25.36
N VAL A 484 -54.85 -4.57 25.60
CA VAL A 484 -53.83 -3.65 25.05
C VAL A 484 -53.73 -3.79 23.53
N LYS A 485 -53.70 -5.03 23.01
CA LYS A 485 -53.71 -5.33 21.57
C LYS A 485 -54.92 -4.75 20.87
N SER A 486 -56.12 -5.02 21.39
CA SER A 486 -57.36 -4.48 20.82
C SER A 486 -57.40 -2.94 20.87
N ARG A 487 -56.89 -2.33 21.94
CA ARG A 487 -56.79 -0.86 22.06
C ARG A 487 -55.79 -0.26 21.06
N MET A 488 -54.63 -0.88 20.87
CA MET A 488 -53.64 -0.44 19.88
C MET A 488 -54.15 -0.62 18.46
N GLU A 489 -54.79 -1.75 18.15
CA GLU A 489 -55.45 -1.99 16.86
C GLU A 489 -56.56 -0.96 16.60
N ALA A 490 -57.35 -0.59 17.61
CA ALA A 490 -58.35 0.47 17.51
C ALA A 490 -57.73 1.84 17.24
N ILE A 491 -56.62 2.19 17.92
CA ILE A 491 -55.87 3.44 17.68
C ILE A 491 -55.30 3.47 16.26
N VAL A 492 -54.72 2.37 15.79
CA VAL A 492 -54.20 2.26 14.41
C VAL A 492 -55.33 2.38 13.40
N LYS A 493 -56.48 1.75 13.65
CA LYS A 493 -57.68 1.84 12.80
C LYS A 493 -58.29 3.24 12.80
N GLN A 494 -58.25 3.96 13.92
CA GLN A 494 -58.62 5.37 13.98
C GLN A 494 -57.65 6.25 13.20
N ARG A 495 -56.33 6.01 13.30
CA ARG A 495 -55.32 6.73 12.51
C ARG A 495 -55.45 6.47 11.01
N GLY A 496 -55.79 5.24 10.61
CA GLY A 496 -56.06 4.89 9.22
C GLY A 496 -57.38 5.46 8.68
N LYS A 497 -58.35 5.78 9.55
CA LYS A 497 -59.62 6.42 9.18
C LYS A 497 -59.62 7.95 9.28
N GLY A 498 -58.63 8.54 9.95
CA GLY A 498 -58.44 9.98 10.10
C GLY A 498 -57.59 10.65 9.01
N GLY A 499 -57.20 9.90 7.97
CA GLY A 499 -56.35 10.38 6.87
C GLY A 499 -57.08 11.05 5.70
N HIS A 500 -58.34 11.48 5.87
CA HIS A 500 -59.04 12.31 4.89
C HIS A 500 -59.91 13.35 5.62
N GLY A 501 -59.34 14.55 5.83
CA GLY A 501 -60.11 15.70 6.28
C GLY A 501 -59.22 16.85 6.76
N HIS A 502 -59.21 17.91 5.95
CA HIS A 502 -58.56 19.23 6.13
C HIS A 502 -57.08 19.27 5.66
N GLY A 503 -56.72 20.02 4.61
CA GLY A 503 -57.26 21.32 4.21
C GLY A 503 -56.52 22.41 4.95
#